data_AF-A0AAQ4FQP5-F1
#
_entry.id   AF-A0AAQ4FQP5-F1
#
_cell.length_a   1.000
_cell.length_b   1.000
_cell.length_c   1.000
_cell.angle_alpha   90.00
_cell.angle_beta   90.00
_cell.angle_gamma   90.00
#
_symmetry.space_group_name_H-M   'P 1'
#
loop_
_entity.id
_entity.type
_entity.pdbx_description
1 polymer ?
#
loop_
_entity_poly.entity_id
_entity_poly.type
_entity_poly.pdbx_seq_one_letter_code
_entity_poly.pdbx_strand_id
1 'polypeptide(L)'
;MAAATDRCCRNHDKSASSIAPFETEHNVTNYRPYTMTDCANDRTLYDCLLKVKIATSVAFGTIFFDVLRPQCFEYGYPTKCTEYNL
;
A
#
# COMPACT_ATOMS: atom_id res chain seq x y z
N MET A 1 11.00 4.57 20.44
CA MET A 1 10.84 5.53 19.32
C MET A 1 10.59 4.77 18.02
N ALA A 2 11.57 4.05 17.44
CA ALA A 2 11.36 3.24 16.24
C ALA A 2 10.29 2.12 16.38
N ALA A 3 10.13 1.54 17.58
CA ALA A 3 9.17 0.47 17.84
C ALA A 3 7.70 0.85 17.53
N ALA A 4 7.33 2.12 17.62
CA ALA A 4 5.98 2.56 17.28
C ALA A 4 5.74 2.58 15.76
N THR A 5 6.73 3.05 14.99
CA THR A 5 6.73 2.98 13.52
C THR A 5 6.71 1.53 13.05
N ASP A 6 7.58 0.70 13.61
CA ASP A 6 7.70 -0.71 13.26
C ASP A 6 6.42 -1.51 13.59
N ARG A 7 5.68 -1.14 14.64
CA ARG A 7 4.33 -1.71 14.87
C ARG A 7 3.36 -1.40 13.73
N CYS A 8 3.42 -0.21 13.12
CA CYS A 8 2.59 0.10 11.95
C CYS A 8 2.96 -0.83 10.78
N CYS A 9 4.25 -1.00 10.50
CA CYS A 9 4.72 -1.88 9.43
C CYS A 9 4.33 -3.35 9.67
N ARG A 10 4.53 -3.87 10.89
CA ARG A 10 4.14 -5.25 11.23
C ARG A 10 2.64 -5.51 11.13
N ASN A 11 1.82 -4.49 11.36
CA ASN A 11 0.38 -4.62 11.17
C ASN A 11 0.01 -4.63 9.68
N HIS A 12 0.70 -3.82 8.87
CA HIS A 12 0.56 -3.80 7.42
C HIS A 12 1.02 -5.11 6.76
N ASP A 13 2.16 -5.66 7.17
CA ASP A 13 2.69 -6.94 6.67
C ASP A 13 1.78 -8.14 6.98
N LYS A 14 0.92 -8.03 7.99
CA LYS A 14 -0.09 -9.05 8.34
C LYS A 14 -1.37 -8.94 7.53
N SER A 15 -1.38 -8.13 6.46
CA SER A 15 -2.50 -8.01 5.54
C SER A 15 -2.97 -9.40 5.10
N ALA A 16 -4.27 -9.68 5.28
CA ALA A 16 -4.88 -10.93 4.83
C ALA A 16 -5.04 -11.00 3.30
N SER A 17 -4.89 -9.87 2.61
CA SER A 17 -5.06 -9.76 1.16
C SER A 17 -3.88 -8.99 0.57
N SER A 18 -3.02 -9.71 -0.13
CA SER A 18 -1.84 -9.19 -0.81
C SER A 18 -1.50 -10.07 -2.01
N ILE A 19 -0.99 -9.47 -3.08
CA ILE A 19 -0.55 -10.18 -4.27
C ILE A 19 0.99 -10.14 -4.29
N ALA A 20 1.62 -11.31 -4.25
CA ALA A 20 3.08 -11.42 -4.29
C ALA A 20 3.66 -10.85 -5.61
N PRO A 21 4.97 -10.52 -5.65
CA PRO A 21 5.60 -10.04 -6.87
C PRO A 21 5.40 -11.01 -8.04
N PHE A 22 4.94 -10.49 -9.18
CA PHE A 22 4.71 -11.25 -10.43
C PHE A 22 3.61 -12.31 -10.38
N GLU A 23 2.81 -12.34 -9.32
CA GLU A 23 1.68 -13.26 -9.17
C GLU A 23 0.35 -12.63 -9.64
N THR A 24 -0.65 -13.49 -9.86
CA THR A 24 -2.01 -13.08 -10.19
C THR A 24 -3.00 -13.60 -9.16
N GLU A 25 -3.68 -12.69 -8.48
CA GLU A 25 -4.71 -12.99 -7.50
C GLU A 25 -5.87 -12.00 -7.67
N HIS A 26 -7.09 -12.38 -7.28
CA HIS A 26 -8.27 -11.51 -7.39
C HIS A 26 -8.54 -10.94 -8.81
N ASN A 27 -8.11 -11.64 -9.87
CA ASN A 27 -8.12 -11.17 -11.26
C ASN A 27 -7.26 -9.92 -11.52
N VAL A 28 -6.27 -9.66 -10.66
CA VAL A 28 -5.28 -8.59 -10.80
C VAL A 28 -3.89 -9.22 -10.84
N THR A 29 -3.09 -8.85 -11.83
CA THR A 29 -1.70 -9.29 -11.93
C THR A 29 -0.77 -8.22 -11.38
N ASN A 30 0.05 -8.58 -10.39
CA ASN A 30 1.06 -7.69 -9.84
C ASN A 30 2.36 -7.76 -10.65
N TYR A 31 2.51 -6.90 -11.66
CA TYR A 31 3.73 -6.84 -12.47
C TYR A 31 4.94 -6.18 -11.78
N ARG A 32 4.85 -5.86 -10.48
CA ARG A 32 5.87 -5.11 -9.75
C ARG A 32 6.79 -6.07 -8.95
N PRO A 33 8.06 -5.69 -8.73
CA PRO A 33 9.02 -6.48 -7.95
C PRO A 33 8.84 -6.30 -6.43
N TYR A 34 7.61 -6.08 -5.98
CA TYR A 34 7.25 -5.87 -4.57
C TYR A 34 5.82 -6.36 -4.33
N THR A 35 5.51 -6.70 -3.08
CA THR A 35 4.16 -7.12 -2.67
C THR A 35 3.17 -5.98 -2.88
N MET A 36 2.07 -6.26 -3.57
CA MET A 36 0.93 -5.34 -3.71
C MET A 36 -0.09 -5.68 -2.62
N THR A 37 -0.58 -4.70 -1.87
CA THR A 37 -1.57 -4.94 -0.79
C THR A 37 -2.92 -4.33 -1.11
N ASP A 38 -3.95 -4.71 -0.37
CA ASP A 38 -5.26 -4.05 -0.45
C ASP A 38 -5.12 -2.57 -0.04
N CYS A 39 -5.70 -1.65 -0.83
CA CYS A 39 -5.64 -0.21 -0.58
C CYS A 39 -6.13 0.20 0.82
N ALA A 40 -7.05 -0.55 1.43
CA ALA A 40 -7.49 -0.32 2.80
C ALA A 40 -6.37 -0.54 3.83
N ASN A 41 -5.48 -1.50 3.60
CA ASN A 41 -4.33 -1.75 4.47
C ASN A 41 -3.27 -0.65 4.32
N ASP A 42 -3.02 -0.18 3.09
CA ASP A 42 -2.14 0.97 2.84
C ASP A 42 -2.68 2.26 3.49
N ARG A 43 -3.98 2.52 3.40
CA ARG A 43 -4.63 3.65 4.12
C ARG A 43 -4.47 3.52 5.63
N THR A 44 -4.63 2.32 6.18
CA THR A 44 -4.44 2.06 7.62
C THR A 44 -2.98 2.28 8.05
N LEU A 45 -2.01 1.89 7.21
CA LEU A 45 -0.60 2.17 7.44
C LEU A 45 -0.34 3.68 7.47
N TYR A 46 -0.88 4.41 6.50
CA TYR A 46 -0.77 5.87 6.43
C TYR A 46 -1.29 6.54 7.71
N ASP A 47 -2.51 6.20 8.13
CA ASP A 47 -3.12 6.73 9.35
C ASP A 47 -2.32 6.38 10.62
N CYS A 48 -1.76 5.17 10.67
CA CYS A 48 -0.90 4.74 11.78
C CYS A 48 0.36 5.60 11.87
N LEU A 49 1.05 5.84 10.75
CA LEU A 49 2.27 6.65 10.70
C LEU A 49 2.01 8.12 11.06
N LEU A 50 0.88 8.67 10.62
CA LEU A 50 0.43 10.02 10.99
C LEU A 50 0.13 10.15 12.49
N LYS A 51 -0.39 9.09 13.13
CA LYS A 51 -0.63 9.07 14.58
C LYS A 51 0.67 8.96 15.38
N VAL A 52 1.66 8.20 14.90
CA VAL A 52 2.97 8.09 15.58
C VAL A 52 3.73 9.42 15.54
N LYS A 53 3.76 10.08 14.36
CA LYS A 53 4.29 11.45 14.16
C LYS A 53 5.68 11.72 14.76
N ILE A 54 6.63 10.80 14.56
CA ILE A 54 8.04 10.98 14.90
C ILE A 54 8.90 11.02 13.63
N ALA A 55 10.15 11.47 13.74
CA ALA A 55 11.06 11.60 12.60
C ALA A 55 11.13 10.34 11.73
N THR A 56 11.21 9.15 12.33
CA THR A 56 11.26 7.87 11.59
C THR A 56 9.93 7.52 10.91
N SER A 57 8.78 7.81 11.51
CA SER A 57 7.47 7.54 10.87
C SER A 57 7.20 8.52 9.73
N VAL A 58 7.60 9.79 9.87
CA VAL A 58 7.50 10.79 8.81
C VAL A 58 8.40 10.42 7.64
N ALA A 59 9.68 10.11 7.90
CA ALA A 59 10.62 9.73 6.85
C ALA A 59 10.15 8.48 6.09
N PHE A 60 9.72 7.43 6.80
CA PHE A 60 9.20 6.22 6.17
C PHE A 60 7.93 6.52 5.36
N GLY A 61 6.98 7.26 5.92
CA GLY A 61 5.74 7.62 5.24
C GLY A 61 6.00 8.39 3.94
N THR A 62 6.89 9.38 3.96
CA THR A 62 7.27 10.12 2.75
C THR A 62 7.91 9.23 1.70
N ILE A 63 8.86 8.35 2.09
CA ILE A 63 9.49 7.43 1.13
C ILE A 63 8.43 6.50 0.53
N PHE A 64 7.58 5.90 1.36
CA PHE A 64 6.60 4.92 0.90
C PHE A 64 5.52 5.57 0.03
N PHE A 65 4.85 6.61 0.52
CA PHE A 65 3.66 7.17 -0.13
C PHE A 65 3.97 8.26 -1.16
N ASP A 66 5.04 9.05 -0.99
CA ASP A 66 5.32 10.18 -1.89
C ASP A 66 6.38 9.86 -2.95
N VAL A 67 7.39 9.07 -2.59
CA VAL A 67 8.52 8.72 -3.48
C VAL A 67 8.24 7.43 -4.25
N LEU A 68 7.97 6.32 -3.54
CA LEU A 68 7.77 5.01 -4.18
C LEU A 68 6.40 4.87 -4.81
N ARG A 69 5.36 5.47 -4.20
CA ARG A 69 3.96 5.45 -4.68
C ARG A 69 3.53 4.04 -5.11
N PRO A 70 3.64 3.03 -4.22
CA PRO A 70 3.27 1.67 -4.56
C PRO A 70 1.81 1.65 -5.00
N GLN A 71 1.53 0.80 -5.98
CA GLN A 71 0.14 0.52 -6.36
C GLN A 71 -0.46 -0.44 -5.34
N CYS A 72 -1.75 -0.29 -5.10
CA CYS A 72 -2.56 -1.18 -4.29
C CYS A 72 -3.75 -1.66 -5.11
N PHE A 73 -4.45 -2.70 -4.67
CA PHE A 73 -5.70 -3.15 -5.29
C PHE A 73 -6.88 -2.95 -4.36
N GLU A 74 -8.07 -2.77 -4.91
CA GLU A 74 -9.31 -2.74 -4.12
C GLU A 74 -10.49 -3.22 -4.97
N TYR A 75 -11.50 -3.76 -4.31
CA TYR A 75 -12.75 -4.11 -4.95
C TYR A 75 -13.57 -2.85 -5.22
N GLY A 76 -13.69 -2.49 -6.49
CA GLY A 76 -14.49 -1.36 -6.94
C GLY A 76 -15.57 -1.76 -7.95
N TYR A 77 -16.35 -0.78 -8.38
CA TYR A 77 -17.19 -0.94 -9.56
C TYR A 77 -16.31 -1.08 -10.80
N PRO A 78 -16.75 -1.83 -11.82
CA PRO A 78 -16.01 -1.92 -13.08
C PRO A 78 -15.78 -0.51 -13.62
N THR A 79 -14.51 -0.15 -13.76
CA THR A 79 -14.11 1.11 -14.37
C THR A 79 -14.53 1.08 -15.83
N LYS A 80 -15.54 1.88 -16.17
CA LYS A 80 -15.85 2.16 -17.57
C LYS A 80 -14.76 3.09 -18.08
N CYS A 81 -14.09 2.70 -19.17
CA CYS A 81 -13.23 3.63 -19.89
C CYS A 81 -14.11 4.79 -20.37
N THR A 82 -13.92 5.98 -19.80
CA THR A 82 -14.69 7.17 -20.18
C THR A 82 -14.08 7.83 -21.40
N GLU A 83 -12.77 7.75 -21.57
CA GLU A 83 -12.05 8.30 -22.72
C GLU A 83 -10.83 7.42 -23.05
N TYR A 84 -10.65 7.14 -24.34
CA TYR A 84 -9.44 6.54 -24.89
C TYR A 84 -8.57 7.69 -25.40
N ASN A 85 -7.44 7.95 -24.74
CA ASN A 85 -6.44 8.88 -25.27
C ASN A 85 -5.55 8.11 -26.27
N LEU A 86 -5.64 8.50 -27.54
CA LEU A 86 -4.77 8.07 -28.66
C LEU A 86 -3.49 8.91 -28.71
#